data_AF-A0AAU6II59-F1
#
_entry.id   AF-A0AAU6II59-F1
#
_cell.length_a   1.000
_cell.length_b   1.000
_cell.length_c   1.000
_cell.angle_alpha   90.00
_cell.angle_beta   90.00
_cell.angle_gamma   90.00
#
_symmetry.space_group_name_H-M   'P 1'
#
loop_
_entity.id
_entity.type
_entity.pdbx_description
1 polymer ?
#
loop_
_entity_poly.entity_id
_entity_poly.type
_entity_poly.pdbx_seq_one_letter_code
_entity_poly.pdbx_strand_id
1 'polypeptide(L)'
;MTVDKYSAADIQIVEFDEHVRTHPQMYFQADRNNPDFATRVLGNVLGHALHPAARLAAAHTLQIEAEITGDLAFVVRDDRADALDEQGNPQLGYFGSLLRPERWGSAAAGAVSSRVVIEVWRNGHAFRQELAGLRPLSEPRKIGPGAGTGTRIAFELDRVYMERSHALTLDFTELDLHGPDCNEPAGPGRVTLTDLRDPDRPVIAHHP
;
A
#
# COMPACT_ATOMS: atom_id res chain seq x y z
N MET A 1 48.70 9.96 -3.18
CA MET A 1 47.25 9.74 -3.05
C MET A 1 46.98 8.31 -3.47
N THR A 2 46.71 7.42 -2.53
CA THR A 2 46.24 6.07 -2.81
C THR A 2 44.78 6.16 -3.21
N VAL A 3 44.46 5.74 -4.43
CA VAL A 3 43.07 5.58 -4.87
C VAL A 3 42.53 4.39 -4.08
N ASP A 4 41.59 4.62 -3.17
CA ASP A 4 40.84 3.53 -2.55
C ASP A 4 40.19 2.72 -3.68
N LYS A 5 40.58 1.45 -3.79
CA LYS A 5 40.10 0.56 -4.84
C LYS A 5 38.67 0.16 -4.51
N TYR A 6 37.72 0.84 -5.15
CA TYR A 6 36.34 0.37 -5.23
C TYR A 6 36.30 -1.05 -5.81
N SER A 7 35.56 -1.93 -5.17
CA SER A 7 35.44 -3.35 -5.47
C SER A 7 34.00 -3.84 -5.27
N ALA A 8 33.74 -5.09 -5.67
CA ALA A 8 32.44 -5.71 -5.43
C ALA A 8 32.10 -5.84 -3.92
N ALA A 9 33.10 -5.87 -3.04
CA ALA A 9 32.87 -5.90 -1.59
C ALA A 9 32.28 -4.58 -1.06
N ASP A 10 32.39 -3.50 -1.83
CA ASP A 10 31.83 -2.19 -1.50
C ASP A 10 30.39 -2.02 -2.01
N ILE A 11 29.82 -3.04 -2.67
CA ILE A 11 28.43 -3.06 -3.13
C ILE A 11 27.55 -3.72 -2.06
N GLN A 12 26.70 -2.92 -1.42
CA GLN A 12 25.72 -3.43 -0.46
C GLN A 12 24.37 -3.66 -1.17
N ILE A 13 23.85 -4.87 -1.05
CA ILE A 13 22.45 -5.19 -1.39
C ILE A 13 21.63 -5.00 -0.12
N VAL A 14 20.61 -4.15 -0.20
CA VAL A 14 19.69 -3.88 0.91
C VAL A 14 18.33 -4.44 0.52
N GLU A 15 17.69 -5.15 1.45
CA GLU A 15 16.35 -5.68 1.25
C GLU A 15 15.33 -4.54 1.12
N PHE A 16 14.26 -4.76 0.36
CA PHE A 16 13.32 -3.70 -0.01
C PHE A 16 12.73 -2.97 1.22
N ASP A 17 12.30 -3.71 2.24
CA ASP A 17 11.69 -3.14 3.45
C ASP A 17 12.70 -2.36 4.30
N GLU A 18 13.93 -2.87 4.46
CA GLU A 18 15.02 -2.16 5.10
C GLU A 18 15.35 -0.85 4.36
N HIS A 19 15.38 -0.90 3.03
CA HIS A 19 15.65 0.27 2.21
C HIS A 19 14.54 1.33 2.35
N VAL A 20 13.26 0.93 2.34
CA VAL A 20 12.13 1.84 2.60
C VAL A 20 12.24 2.50 3.96
N ARG A 21 12.56 1.75 5.02
CA ARG A 21 12.69 2.30 6.39
C ARG A 21 13.90 3.21 6.54
N THR A 22 14.95 2.98 5.78
CA THR A 22 16.16 3.82 5.81
C THR A 22 16.00 5.09 4.98
N HIS A 23 15.22 5.03 3.90
CA HIS A 23 15.04 6.12 2.95
C HIS A 23 13.56 6.41 2.62
N PRO A 24 12.71 6.68 3.62
CA PRO A 24 11.27 6.84 3.43
C PRO A 24 10.92 7.99 2.46
N GLN A 25 11.76 9.00 2.35
CA GLN A 25 11.57 10.14 1.44
C GLN A 25 11.50 9.74 -0.03
N MET A 26 12.15 8.64 -0.43
CA MET A 26 12.09 8.16 -1.82
C MET A 26 10.74 7.53 -2.17
N TYR A 27 9.99 7.08 -1.16
CA TYR A 27 8.72 6.38 -1.36
C TYR A 27 7.53 7.28 -1.05
N PHE A 28 7.63 8.07 0.02
CA PHE A 28 6.53 8.88 0.55
C PHE A 28 6.72 10.37 0.38
N GLN A 29 7.83 10.80 -0.25
CA GLN A 29 8.20 12.22 -0.39
C GLN A 29 8.29 12.96 0.97
N ALA A 30 8.52 12.20 2.04
CA ALA A 30 8.58 12.70 3.41
C ALA A 30 9.52 11.82 4.24
N ASP A 31 10.24 12.44 5.16
CA ASP A 31 11.00 11.72 6.18
C ASP A 31 10.08 11.24 7.31
N ARG A 32 10.53 10.24 8.09
CA ARG A 32 9.72 9.66 9.18
C ARG A 32 9.38 10.64 10.33
N ASN A 33 10.10 11.76 10.45
CA ASN A 33 9.82 12.78 11.45
C ASN A 33 8.92 13.90 10.92
N ASN A 34 8.52 13.83 9.64
CA ASN A 34 7.54 14.73 9.08
C ASN A 34 6.20 14.54 9.83
N PRO A 35 5.58 15.61 10.34
CA PRO A 35 4.30 15.50 11.04
C PRO A 35 3.20 14.83 10.22
N ASP A 36 3.23 14.97 8.89
CA ASP A 36 2.22 14.41 7.98
C ASP A 36 2.63 13.03 7.42
N PHE A 37 3.67 12.40 7.96
CA PHE A 37 4.23 11.17 7.39
C PHE A 37 3.19 10.06 7.23
N ALA A 38 2.33 9.83 8.23
CA ALA A 38 1.23 8.86 8.13
C ALA A 38 0.28 9.16 6.96
N THR A 39 -0.10 10.44 6.79
CA THR A 39 -0.95 10.89 5.67
C THR A 39 -0.24 10.71 4.33
N ARG A 40 1.08 10.93 4.26
CA ARG A 40 1.88 10.70 3.05
C ARG A 40 1.94 9.21 2.67
N VAL A 41 2.00 8.32 3.66
CA VAL A 41 1.90 6.86 3.44
C VAL A 41 0.54 6.50 2.83
N LEU A 42 -0.56 7.00 3.40
CA LEU A 42 -1.90 6.81 2.84
C LEU A 42 -2.00 7.33 1.40
N GLY A 43 -1.59 8.58 1.17
CA GLY A 43 -1.62 9.21 -0.16
C GLY A 43 -0.81 8.41 -1.19
N ASN A 44 0.37 7.90 -0.84
CA ASN A 44 1.16 7.04 -1.72
C ASN A 44 0.43 5.74 -2.09
N VAL A 45 -0.20 5.07 -1.13
CA VAL A 45 -0.97 3.84 -1.40
C VAL A 45 -2.13 4.13 -2.35
N LEU A 46 -2.89 5.21 -2.11
CA LEU A 46 -4.04 5.56 -2.92
C LEU A 46 -3.66 6.06 -4.32
N GLY A 47 -2.63 6.90 -4.42
CA GLY A 47 -2.09 7.34 -5.71
C GLY A 47 -1.58 6.15 -6.53
N HIS A 48 -0.87 5.20 -5.91
CA HIS A 48 -0.46 3.97 -6.59
C HIS A 48 -1.67 3.10 -7.01
N ALA A 49 -2.70 3.00 -6.15
CA ALA A 49 -3.90 2.25 -6.47
C ALA A 49 -4.65 2.84 -7.68
N LEU A 50 -4.66 4.17 -7.80
CA LEU A 50 -5.25 4.96 -8.88
C LEU A 50 -4.42 4.91 -10.17
N HIS A 51 -3.09 4.83 -10.03
CA HIS A 51 -2.13 4.81 -11.13
C HIS A 51 -1.33 3.50 -11.19
N PRO A 52 -1.99 2.35 -11.39
CA PRO A 52 -1.29 1.08 -11.39
C PRO A 52 -0.44 0.88 -12.63
N ALA A 53 0.54 -0.02 -12.50
CA ALA A 53 1.26 -0.54 -13.67
C ALA A 53 0.27 -1.01 -14.75
N ALA A 54 0.47 -0.59 -16.00
CA ALA A 54 -0.47 -0.83 -17.11
C ALA A 54 -0.88 -2.31 -17.28
N ARG A 55 0.00 -3.27 -16.94
CA ARG A 55 -0.31 -4.71 -16.99
C ARG A 55 -1.28 -5.21 -15.91
N LEU A 56 -1.45 -4.44 -14.83
CA LEU A 56 -2.46 -4.70 -13.80
C LEU A 56 -3.81 -4.03 -14.11
N ALA A 57 -3.84 -3.06 -15.02
CA ALA A 57 -5.05 -2.37 -15.41
C ALA A 57 -5.53 -2.91 -16.76
N ALA A 58 -6.47 -3.87 -16.72
CA ALA A 58 -7.38 -4.02 -17.86
C ALA A 58 -8.04 -2.67 -18.14
N ALA A 59 -8.46 -2.39 -19.37
CA ALA A 59 -9.21 -1.17 -19.66
C ALA A 59 -10.56 -1.19 -18.92
N HIS A 60 -10.61 -0.57 -17.74
CA HIS A 60 -11.82 -0.40 -16.93
C HIS A 60 -11.66 0.83 -16.02
N THR A 61 -12.80 1.29 -15.50
CA THR A 61 -12.86 2.39 -14.55
C THR A 61 -12.54 1.91 -13.14
N LEU A 62 -11.33 2.20 -12.67
CA LEU A 62 -10.84 1.78 -11.35
C LEU A 62 -11.77 2.25 -10.22
N GLN A 63 -12.10 1.34 -9.31
CA GLN A 63 -12.83 1.63 -8.08
C GLN A 63 -11.93 1.39 -6.89
N ILE A 64 -11.62 2.46 -6.15
CA ILE A 64 -10.78 2.39 -4.95
C ILE A 64 -11.57 2.96 -3.78
N GLU A 65 -11.58 2.24 -2.68
CA GLU A 65 -12.20 2.64 -1.43
C GLU A 65 -11.15 2.62 -0.32
N ALA A 66 -11.13 3.65 0.49
CA ALA A 66 -10.25 3.78 1.64
C ALA A 66 -11.06 4.08 2.89
N GLU A 67 -10.82 3.33 3.95
CA GLU A 67 -11.45 3.54 5.26
C GLU A 67 -10.36 3.90 6.28
N ILE A 68 -10.52 5.03 6.97
CA ILE A 68 -9.65 5.38 8.10
C ILE A 68 -10.30 4.84 9.36
N THR A 69 -9.67 3.84 9.97
CA THR A 69 -10.25 3.09 11.10
C THR A 69 -9.61 3.45 12.44
N GLY A 70 -8.57 4.29 12.42
CA GLY A 70 -7.88 4.79 13.60
C GLY A 70 -6.81 5.82 13.21
N ASP A 71 -6.18 6.45 14.20
CA ASP A 71 -5.17 7.51 13.97
C ASP A 71 -4.01 7.09 13.06
N LEU A 72 -3.66 5.80 13.10
CA LEU A 72 -2.56 5.20 12.35
C LEU A 72 -3.01 3.91 11.66
N ALA A 73 -4.32 3.78 11.40
CA ALA A 73 -4.90 2.57 10.84
C ALA A 73 -5.85 2.91 9.69
N PHE A 74 -5.67 2.22 8.57
CA PHE A 74 -6.52 2.39 7.40
C PHE A 74 -6.63 1.09 6.60
N VAL A 75 -7.69 1.00 5.80
CA VAL A 75 -7.96 -0.10 4.89
C VAL A 75 -8.10 0.46 3.49
N VAL A 76 -7.48 -0.19 2.51
CA VAL A 76 -7.67 0.11 1.09
C VAL A 76 -8.27 -1.11 0.40
N ARG A 77 -9.32 -0.89 -0.39
CA ARG A 77 -9.93 -1.87 -1.28
C ARG A 77 -9.83 -1.38 -2.71
N ASP A 78 -9.50 -2.27 -3.63
CA ASP A 78 -9.63 -2.04 -5.06
C ASP A 78 -10.28 -3.26 -5.74
N ASP A 79 -10.83 -3.03 -6.92
CA ASP A 79 -11.47 -4.04 -7.77
C ASP A 79 -10.46 -4.88 -8.57
N ARG A 80 -9.16 -4.79 -8.22
CA ARG A 80 -8.09 -5.53 -8.89
C ARG A 80 -7.58 -6.65 -8.01
N ALA A 81 -7.27 -7.77 -8.63
CA ALA A 81 -6.56 -8.86 -8.00
C ALA A 81 -5.45 -9.33 -8.94
N ASP A 82 -4.32 -9.77 -8.39
CA ASP A 82 -3.27 -10.37 -9.19
C ASP A 82 -3.72 -11.70 -9.81
N ALA A 83 -3.03 -12.14 -10.86
CA ALA A 83 -3.34 -13.41 -11.51
C ALA A 83 -3.05 -14.59 -10.59
N LEU A 84 -3.92 -15.60 -10.62
CA LEU A 84 -3.68 -16.91 -10.03
C LEU A 84 -2.90 -17.80 -11.00
N ASP A 85 -2.20 -18.80 -10.48
CA ASP A 85 -1.62 -19.87 -11.29
C ASP A 85 -2.71 -20.81 -11.85
N GLU A 86 -2.29 -21.79 -12.66
CA GLU A 86 -3.18 -22.77 -13.28
C GLU A 86 -3.91 -23.65 -12.26
N GLN A 87 -3.39 -23.75 -11.04
CA GLN A 87 -3.96 -24.51 -9.93
C GLN A 87 -4.86 -23.63 -9.04
N GLY A 88 -5.02 -22.35 -9.38
CA GLY A 88 -5.84 -21.40 -8.64
C GLY A 88 -5.20 -20.91 -7.34
N ASN A 89 -3.86 -20.97 -7.21
CA ASN A 89 -3.11 -20.40 -6.10
C ASN A 89 -2.57 -18.99 -6.45
N PRO A 90 -2.33 -18.14 -5.44
CA PRO A 90 -1.76 -16.83 -5.66
C PRO A 90 -0.28 -16.94 -6.05
N GLN A 91 0.15 -16.11 -7.00
CA GLN A 91 1.58 -15.88 -7.23
C GLN A 91 2.12 -14.96 -6.14
N LEU A 92 3.10 -15.46 -5.38
CA LEU A 92 3.67 -14.73 -4.24
C LEU A 92 4.71 -13.70 -4.69
N GLY A 93 4.80 -12.59 -3.95
CA GLY A 93 5.72 -11.49 -4.18
C GLY A 93 6.73 -11.31 -3.05
N TYR A 94 6.83 -10.07 -2.53
CA TYR A 94 7.84 -9.68 -1.55
C TYR A 94 7.86 -10.66 -0.38
N PHE A 95 9.00 -11.34 -0.18
CA PHE A 95 9.22 -12.28 0.93
C PHE A 95 8.17 -13.40 1.06
N GLY A 96 7.51 -13.80 -0.04
CA GLY A 96 6.43 -14.79 -0.01
C GLY A 96 5.05 -14.20 0.35
N SER A 97 4.90 -12.88 0.26
CA SER A 97 3.63 -12.21 0.55
C SER A 97 2.65 -12.23 -0.63
N LEU A 98 1.38 -11.98 -0.37
CA LEU A 98 0.36 -11.68 -1.38
C LEU A 98 0.57 -10.30 -2.06
N LEU A 99 1.52 -9.46 -1.59
CA LEU A 99 1.90 -8.24 -2.29
C LEU A 99 2.96 -8.54 -3.33
N ARG A 100 2.55 -8.45 -4.58
CA ARG A 100 3.47 -8.58 -5.70
C ARG A 100 4.22 -7.28 -6.00
N PRO A 101 5.34 -7.34 -6.76
CA PRO A 101 6.16 -6.16 -7.08
C PRO A 101 5.39 -4.99 -7.70
N GLU A 102 4.30 -5.29 -8.38
CA GLU A 102 3.43 -4.32 -9.04
C GLU A 102 2.59 -3.48 -8.07
N ARG A 103 2.50 -3.89 -6.79
CA ARG A 103 1.86 -3.14 -5.70
C ARG A 103 2.90 -2.52 -4.78
N TRP A 104 3.99 -1.97 -5.35
CA TRP A 104 5.13 -1.49 -4.56
C TRP A 104 4.74 -0.39 -3.56
N GLY A 105 3.75 0.47 -3.86
CA GLY A 105 3.28 1.49 -2.92
C GLY A 105 2.70 0.88 -1.64
N SER A 106 1.86 -0.16 -1.80
CA SER A 106 1.35 -0.96 -0.68
C SER A 106 2.46 -1.72 0.05
N ALA A 107 3.46 -2.24 -0.67
CA ALA A 107 4.60 -2.92 -0.06
C ALA A 107 5.48 -1.96 0.77
N ALA A 108 5.72 -0.74 0.28
CA ALA A 108 6.42 0.31 0.99
C ALA A 108 5.65 0.70 2.26
N ALA A 109 4.34 0.92 2.17
CA ALA A 109 3.50 1.16 3.34
C ALA A 109 3.60 0.01 4.35
N GLY A 110 3.61 -1.24 3.87
CA GLY A 110 3.82 -2.40 4.72
C GLY A 110 5.16 -2.38 5.46
N ALA A 111 6.25 -1.92 4.84
CA ALA A 111 7.55 -1.82 5.51
C ALA A 111 7.58 -0.85 6.70
N VAL A 112 6.68 0.15 6.73
CA VAL A 112 6.53 1.12 7.83
C VAL A 112 5.33 0.82 8.72
N SER A 113 4.71 -0.35 8.56
CA SER A 113 3.61 -0.85 9.39
C SER A 113 4.09 -1.83 10.46
N SER A 114 3.40 -1.84 11.59
CA SER A 114 3.56 -2.91 12.59
C SER A 114 2.79 -4.17 12.16
N ARG A 115 1.69 -3.98 11.42
CA ARG A 115 0.83 -5.06 10.94
C ARG A 115 0.22 -4.74 9.58
N VAL A 116 0.16 -5.75 8.72
CA VAL A 116 -0.60 -5.69 7.46
C VAL A 116 -1.43 -6.94 7.30
N VAL A 117 -2.69 -6.80 6.91
CA VAL A 117 -3.57 -7.92 6.55
C VAL A 117 -4.01 -7.75 5.11
N ILE A 118 -3.74 -8.75 4.28
CA ILE A 118 -4.09 -8.75 2.85
C ILE A 118 -5.13 -9.82 2.60
N GLU A 119 -6.15 -9.47 1.85
CA GLU A 119 -7.16 -10.38 1.35
C GLU A 119 -7.32 -10.16 -0.16
N VAL A 120 -7.37 -11.26 -0.91
CA VAL A 120 -7.48 -11.24 -2.37
C VAL A 120 -8.64 -12.14 -2.79
N TRP A 121 -9.48 -11.65 -3.69
CA TRP A 121 -10.59 -12.39 -4.29
C TRP A 121 -10.44 -12.41 -5.80
N ARG A 122 -10.48 -13.60 -6.41
CA ARG A 122 -10.43 -13.76 -7.87
C ARG A 122 -11.01 -15.10 -8.30
N ASN A 123 -11.89 -15.09 -9.30
CA ASN A 123 -12.42 -16.30 -9.93
C ASN A 123 -13.00 -17.34 -8.94
N GLY A 124 -13.64 -16.90 -7.86
CA GLY A 124 -14.18 -17.78 -6.81
C GLY A 124 -13.15 -18.29 -5.79
N HIS A 125 -11.87 -17.93 -5.95
CA HIS A 125 -10.84 -18.16 -4.95
C HIS A 125 -10.67 -16.93 -4.06
N ALA A 126 -10.37 -17.17 -2.79
CA ALA A 126 -10.10 -16.12 -1.83
C ALA A 126 -8.97 -16.52 -0.89
N PHE A 127 -8.04 -15.59 -0.65
CA PHE A 127 -6.87 -15.82 0.19
C PHE A 127 -6.71 -14.69 1.21
N ARG A 128 -6.21 -15.03 2.40
CA ARG A 128 -5.78 -14.07 3.41
C ARG A 128 -4.36 -14.35 3.85
N GLN A 129 -3.59 -13.29 4.05
CA GLN A 129 -2.28 -13.36 4.69
C GLN A 129 -2.07 -12.19 5.65
N GLU A 130 -1.27 -12.42 6.67
CA GLU A 130 -0.93 -11.42 7.68
C GLU A 130 0.59 -11.27 7.74
N LEU A 131 1.04 -10.03 7.88
CA LEU A 131 2.44 -9.64 7.86
C LEU A 131 2.76 -8.80 9.11
N ALA A 132 3.99 -8.94 9.60
CA ALA A 132 4.62 -7.96 10.48
C ALA A 132 5.59 -7.14 9.64
N GLY A 133 5.32 -5.85 9.48
CA GLY A 133 5.93 -5.08 8.40
C GLY A 133 5.57 -5.67 7.03
N LEU A 134 6.60 -5.94 6.22
CA LEU A 134 6.45 -6.63 4.92
C LEU A 134 6.72 -8.15 5.01
N ARG A 135 6.96 -8.70 6.21
CA ARG A 135 7.38 -10.10 6.41
C ARG A 135 6.17 -10.98 6.76
N PRO A 136 5.86 -12.05 5.98
CA PRO A 136 4.72 -12.90 6.28
C PRO A 136 4.85 -13.62 7.60
N LEU A 137 3.76 -13.66 8.37
CA LEU A 137 3.67 -14.47 9.58
C LEU A 137 3.32 -15.93 9.27
N SER A 138 2.71 -16.17 8.11
CA SER A 138 2.38 -17.50 7.60
C SER A 138 2.21 -17.47 6.08
N GLU A 139 2.17 -18.67 5.48
CA GLU A 139 1.67 -18.85 4.11
C GLU A 139 0.23 -18.31 3.97
N PRO A 140 -0.20 -17.92 2.77
CA PRO A 140 -1.58 -17.52 2.53
C PRO A 140 -2.56 -18.65 2.82
N ARG A 141 -3.61 -18.36 3.58
CA ARG A 141 -4.70 -19.31 3.84
C ARG A 141 -5.87 -19.04 2.92
N LYS A 142 -6.54 -20.09 2.45
CA LYS A 142 -7.83 -19.95 1.78
C LYS A 142 -8.87 -19.44 2.77
N ILE A 143 -9.72 -18.53 2.33
CA ILE A 143 -10.89 -18.03 3.08
C ILE A 143 -12.17 -18.28 2.27
N GLY A 144 -13.33 -18.01 2.87
CA GLY A 144 -14.61 -18.14 2.17
C GLY A 144 -14.67 -17.24 0.92
N PRO A 145 -15.39 -17.66 -0.14
CA PRO A 145 -15.50 -16.87 -1.35
C PRO A 145 -16.17 -15.53 -1.02
N GLY A 146 -15.46 -14.43 -1.30
CA GLY A 146 -16.04 -13.09 -1.27
C GLY A 146 -16.80 -12.79 -2.55
N ALA A 147 -17.56 -11.69 -2.54
CA ALA A 147 -18.21 -11.20 -3.74
C ALA A 147 -17.17 -10.55 -4.67
N GLY A 148 -17.15 -10.96 -5.94
CA GLY A 148 -16.40 -10.27 -7.00
C GLY A 148 -14.90 -10.58 -7.06
N THR A 149 -14.17 -9.66 -7.69
CA THR A 149 -12.71 -9.66 -7.81
C THR A 149 -12.18 -8.42 -7.14
N GLY A 150 -11.08 -8.53 -6.39
CA GLY A 150 -10.48 -7.38 -5.73
C GLY A 150 -9.41 -7.73 -4.73
N THR A 151 -8.80 -6.70 -4.18
CA THR A 151 -7.81 -6.80 -3.11
C THR A 151 -8.21 -5.86 -2.00
N ARG A 152 -8.11 -6.33 -0.75
CA ARG A 152 -8.26 -5.53 0.46
C ARG A 152 -6.96 -5.60 1.24
N ILE A 153 -6.43 -4.46 1.64
CA ILE A 153 -5.23 -4.37 2.46
C ILE A 153 -5.51 -3.47 3.66
N ALA A 154 -5.40 -4.02 4.86
CA ALA A 154 -5.48 -3.26 6.10
C ALA A 154 -4.08 -3.03 6.66
N PHE A 155 -3.79 -1.79 7.03
CA PHE A 155 -2.51 -1.37 7.59
C PHE A 155 -2.73 -0.86 9.02
N GLU A 156 -1.86 -1.28 9.93
CA GLU A 156 -1.62 -0.61 11.21
C GLU A 156 -0.19 -0.06 11.15
N LEU A 157 -0.04 1.26 11.07
CA LEU A 157 1.26 1.91 10.94
C LEU A 157 2.08 1.79 12.24
N ASP A 158 3.39 1.62 12.11
CA ASP A 158 4.30 1.43 13.23
C ASP A 158 4.51 2.74 13.99
N ARG A 159 3.79 2.92 15.11
CA ARG A 159 3.89 4.10 15.98
C ARG A 159 5.31 4.32 16.51
N VAL A 160 6.09 3.27 16.75
CA VAL A 160 7.48 3.40 17.24
C VAL A 160 8.38 3.92 16.12
N TYR A 161 8.16 3.46 14.90
CA TYR A 161 8.86 4.03 13.74
C TYR A 161 8.45 5.49 13.46
N MET A 162 7.18 5.82 13.72
CA MET A 162 6.58 7.13 13.45
C MET A 162 6.48 8.04 14.69
N GLU A 163 7.41 7.94 15.65
CA GLU A 163 7.36 8.62 16.96
C GLU A 163 6.98 10.12 16.93
N ARG A 164 7.30 10.83 15.84
CA ARG A 164 7.03 12.26 15.66
C ARG A 164 5.97 12.58 14.61
N SER A 165 5.38 11.58 13.96
CA SER A 165 4.25 11.77 13.05
C SER A 165 2.99 12.06 13.84
N HIS A 166 2.16 12.94 13.30
CA HIS A 166 0.79 13.08 13.75
C HIS A 166 -0.05 11.91 13.23
N ALA A 167 -1.28 11.83 13.76
CA ALA A 167 -2.33 10.99 13.21
C ALA A 167 -2.62 11.35 11.74
N LEU A 168 -3.24 10.42 11.03
CA LEU A 168 -3.82 10.67 9.71
C LEU A 168 -4.70 11.93 9.75
N THR A 169 -4.57 12.76 8.72
CA THR A 169 -5.32 14.03 8.58
C THR A 169 -6.82 13.82 8.78
N LEU A 170 -7.51 14.85 9.25
CA LEU A 170 -8.98 14.90 9.27
C LEU A 170 -9.54 15.58 8.02
N ASP A 171 -8.69 16.30 7.29
CA ASP A 171 -9.02 16.94 6.02
C ASP A 171 -8.41 16.13 4.88
N PHE A 172 -9.29 15.42 4.17
CA PHE A 172 -8.92 14.58 3.03
C PHE A 172 -9.07 15.31 1.70
N THR A 173 -9.74 16.47 1.63
CA THR A 173 -10.03 17.11 0.33
C THR A 173 -8.79 17.61 -0.39
N GLU A 174 -7.72 17.87 0.36
CA GLU A 174 -6.43 18.34 -0.15
C GLU A 174 -5.42 17.20 -0.41
N LEU A 175 -5.86 15.93 -0.37
CA LEU A 175 -4.95 14.81 -0.60
C LEU A 175 -4.53 14.74 -2.08
N ASP A 176 -3.26 15.02 -2.34
CA ASP A 176 -2.66 14.86 -3.67
C ASP A 176 -2.41 13.38 -3.98
N LEU A 177 -3.21 12.84 -4.92
CA LEU A 177 -3.12 11.45 -5.40
C LEU A 177 -2.39 11.30 -6.74
N HIS A 178 -2.07 12.42 -7.38
CA HIS A 178 -1.41 12.43 -8.69
C HIS A 178 0.10 12.67 -8.53
N GLY A 179 0.52 13.38 -7.48
CA GLY A 179 1.93 13.67 -7.24
C GLY A 179 2.51 14.62 -8.30
N PRO A 180 3.74 15.11 -8.09
CA PRO A 180 4.30 16.19 -8.89
C PRO A 180 4.63 15.81 -10.34
N ASP A 181 4.81 14.51 -10.63
CA ASP A 181 5.27 14.02 -11.93
C ASP A 181 4.16 13.40 -12.77
N CYS A 182 2.92 13.32 -12.25
CA CYS A 182 1.79 12.83 -13.03
C CYS A 182 1.30 13.92 -13.98
N ASN A 183 1.47 13.65 -15.28
CA ASN A 183 0.94 14.48 -16.36
C ASN A 183 -0.26 13.82 -17.04
N GLU A 184 -0.72 12.67 -16.54
CA GLU A 184 -1.88 11.99 -17.08
C GLU A 184 -3.14 12.80 -16.76
N PRO A 185 -4.06 12.97 -17.72
CA PRO A 185 -5.35 13.57 -17.42
C PRO A 185 -6.08 12.68 -16.39
N ALA A 186 -6.90 13.31 -15.54
CA ALA A 186 -7.76 12.57 -14.62
C ALA A 186 -8.53 11.48 -15.39
N GLY A 187 -8.22 10.23 -15.07
CA GLY A 187 -8.89 9.07 -15.66
C GLY A 187 -10.31 8.95 -15.14
N PRO A 188 -11.11 8.02 -15.66
CA PRO A 188 -12.46 7.78 -15.14
C PRO A 188 -12.45 7.15 -13.73
N GLY A 189 -11.30 6.68 -13.25
CA GLY A 189 -11.15 6.05 -11.93
C GLY A 189 -11.53 7.00 -10.80
N ARG A 190 -11.86 6.44 -9.63
CA ARG A 190 -12.16 7.26 -8.45
C ARG A 190 -11.67 6.60 -7.17
N VAL A 191 -11.28 7.45 -6.23
CA VAL A 191 -11.03 7.07 -4.84
C VAL A 191 -12.15 7.62 -3.97
N THR A 192 -12.77 6.76 -3.18
CA THR A 192 -13.68 7.16 -2.10
C THR A 192 -12.99 6.95 -0.76
N LEU A 193 -12.78 8.03 -0.02
CA LEU A 193 -12.22 8.02 1.33
C LEU A 193 -13.36 8.17 2.34
N THR A 194 -13.40 7.30 3.33
CA THR A 194 -14.36 7.36 4.45
C THR A 194 -13.59 7.34 5.77
N ASP A 195 -13.73 8.39 6.57
CA ASP A 195 -13.22 8.40 7.94
C ASP A 195 -14.23 7.75 8.88
N LEU A 196 -13.83 6.65 9.52
CA LEU A 196 -14.64 5.87 10.44
C LEU A 196 -14.15 5.97 11.89
N ARG A 197 -13.26 6.93 12.21
CA ARG A 197 -12.83 7.20 13.59
C ARG A 197 -13.99 7.68 14.47
N ASP A 198 -14.99 8.34 13.88
CA ASP A 198 -16.31 8.59 14.46
C ASP A 198 -17.38 7.89 13.58
N PRO A 199 -17.77 6.65 13.88
CA PRO A 199 -18.67 5.88 13.03
C PRO A 199 -20.09 6.45 12.98
N ASP A 200 -20.48 7.27 13.95
CA ASP A 200 -21.79 7.95 13.96
C ASP A 200 -21.80 9.18 13.03
N ARG A 201 -20.61 9.65 12.61
CA ARG A 201 -20.43 10.85 11.77
C ARG A 201 -19.30 10.64 10.75
N PRO A 202 -19.46 9.72 9.80
CA PRO A 202 -18.42 9.46 8.82
C PRO A 202 -18.18 10.68 7.93
N VAL A 203 -16.91 11.03 7.71
CA VAL A 203 -16.50 12.04 6.73
C VAL A 203 -16.17 11.34 5.43
N ILE A 204 -16.79 11.76 4.32
CA ILE A 204 -16.59 11.14 3.00
C ILE A 204 -15.96 12.17 2.05
N ALA A 205 -14.88 11.76 1.39
CA ALA A 205 -14.22 12.53 0.34
C ALA A 205 -14.10 11.71 -0.95
N HIS A 206 -14.14 12.38 -2.09
CA HIS A 206 -14.01 11.76 -3.41
C HIS A 206 -12.87 12.42 -4.19
N HIS A 207 -11.99 11.60 -4.77
CA HIS A 207 -10.88 12.07 -5.60
C HIS A 207 -10.96 11.41 -6.98
N PRO A 208 -10.80 12.19 -8.07
CA PRO A 208 -10.61 11.67 -9.42
C PRO A 208 -9.18 11.16 -9.65
#